data_AF-T0J0K2-F1
#
_entry.id   AF-T0J0K2-F1
#
_cell.length_a   1.000
_cell.length_b   1.000
_cell.length_c   1.000
_cell.angle_alpha   90.00
_cell.angle_beta   90.00
_cell.angle_gamma   90.00
#
_symmetry.space_group_name_H-M   'P 1'
#
loop_
_entity.id
_entity.type
_entity.pdbx_description
1 polymer ?
#
loop_
_entity_poly.entity_id
_entity_poly.type
_entity_poly.pdbx_seq_one_letter_code
_entity_poly.pdbx_strand_id
1 'polypeptide(L)'
;MPWESSTYNDLITAGQNTLNPWKFGSDQNGMVPNANVWLKYTPFNQMGRSPITGPGGVRDDRQIMAEPVARYARDVTLKRPHDNRDMKQIALDYLTGYASDPFHCFENGRLTPLFKGDARRNITLRNHYYGGGESGTPNERAYYIQGGRPYEFVTANNPLRVQVPYGGAASDKPYFGTNQIDQDHAHQFPHWGSLMWQSPEFAMLGHKFGDQARLYLPWILNNAWGEAGEFASRGAAWKYMHAALAWKTGSSNSSRLYSRAEIMDWVVFDFESFFDAFWDSTPGFLNPPTNVSGGGNNAIFAGAQRFGPCLWNDDYGLWQHDFMIGYWMSALHAAEKLGFNQALRDASAKAKAVVDWLITMHQKRITGRINGGMQVNSRDIEYTMPLWTPQMIAAAGGNVSALPQTYAAVATAQGNSKAPSWDTWSGGSRDGQAMDQLLAGPSLLRDMGRTDSDLVTAETTALGYRQSKIDSETAKGAQNAGSGWFYYHQTTNNPPRKT
;
A
#
# COMPACT_ATOMS: atom_id res chain seq x y z
N MET A 1 -23.45 -16.68 -2.90
CA MET A 1 -22.28 -17.52 -2.59
C MET A 1 -22.25 -17.80 -1.10
N PRO A 2 -21.73 -18.94 -0.61
CA PRO A 2 -21.71 -19.24 0.82
C PRO A 2 -20.83 -18.25 1.60
N TRP A 3 -21.32 -17.82 2.76
CA TRP A 3 -20.58 -16.97 3.69
C TRP A 3 -19.34 -17.69 4.26
N GLU A 4 -19.35 -19.03 4.37
CA GLU A 4 -18.24 -19.82 4.92
C GLU A 4 -17.37 -20.48 3.83
N SER A 5 -16.16 -20.94 4.19
CA SER A 5 -15.27 -21.66 3.27
C SER A 5 -15.99 -22.83 2.59
N SER A 6 -15.93 -22.90 1.26
CA SER A 6 -16.60 -23.95 0.47
C SER A 6 -15.67 -24.62 -0.54
N THR A 7 -15.97 -25.84 -0.97
CA THR A 7 -15.16 -26.61 -1.94
C THR A 7 -15.57 -26.31 -3.39
N TYR A 8 -14.75 -26.75 -4.37
CA TYR A 8 -15.09 -26.65 -5.80
C TYR A 8 -16.41 -27.36 -6.15
N ASN A 9 -16.70 -28.49 -5.49
CA ASN A 9 -17.94 -29.23 -5.70
C ASN A 9 -19.16 -28.51 -5.12
N ASP A 10 -18.99 -27.80 -3.98
CA ASP A 10 -20.07 -27.00 -3.38
C ASP A 10 -20.43 -25.80 -4.26
N LEU A 11 -19.43 -25.19 -4.92
CA LEU A 11 -19.63 -24.12 -5.89
C LEU A 11 -20.36 -24.58 -7.14
N ILE A 12 -19.95 -25.72 -7.72
CA ILE A 12 -20.62 -26.32 -8.87
C ILE A 12 -22.07 -26.64 -8.50
N THR A 13 -22.30 -27.26 -7.34
CA THR A 13 -23.64 -27.60 -6.86
C THR A 13 -24.52 -26.36 -6.66
N ALA A 14 -23.96 -25.26 -6.14
CA ALA A 14 -24.68 -23.98 -6.04
C ALA A 14 -24.99 -23.35 -7.40
N GLY A 15 -24.14 -23.56 -8.42
CA GLY A 15 -24.33 -23.10 -9.79
C GLY A 15 -25.31 -23.92 -10.64
N GLN A 16 -25.57 -25.18 -10.27
CA GLN A 16 -26.42 -26.13 -11.01
C GLN A 16 -27.88 -25.68 -11.16
N ASN A 17 -28.38 -24.80 -10.28
CA ASN A 17 -29.75 -24.24 -10.38
C ASN A 17 -29.84 -23.01 -11.30
N THR A 18 -28.82 -22.75 -12.12
CA THR A 18 -28.79 -21.63 -13.05
C THR A 18 -28.36 -22.09 -14.44
N LEU A 19 -28.91 -21.50 -15.50
CA LEU A 19 -28.62 -21.86 -16.91
C LEU A 19 -27.16 -21.60 -17.34
N ASN A 20 -26.36 -20.95 -16.49
CA ASN A 20 -24.94 -20.79 -16.64
C ASN A 20 -24.29 -21.17 -15.29
N PRO A 21 -23.60 -22.31 -15.18
CA PRO A 21 -23.01 -22.78 -13.91
C PRO A 21 -21.96 -21.81 -13.33
N TRP A 22 -21.53 -20.81 -14.11
CA TRP A 22 -20.59 -19.75 -13.72
C TRP A 22 -21.25 -18.39 -13.51
N LYS A 23 -22.59 -18.26 -13.59
CA LYS A 23 -23.32 -16.98 -13.48
C LYS A 23 -22.98 -16.18 -12.22
N PHE A 24 -22.65 -16.85 -11.11
CA PHE A 24 -22.25 -16.21 -9.87
C PHE A 24 -20.82 -15.65 -9.89
N GLY A 25 -19.97 -16.05 -10.84
CA GLY A 25 -18.56 -15.65 -10.96
C GLY A 25 -18.16 -15.13 -12.35
N SER A 26 -19.12 -14.70 -13.17
CA SER A 26 -18.89 -14.21 -14.53
C SER A 26 -19.83 -13.06 -14.92
N ASP A 27 -20.39 -12.32 -13.96
CA ASP A 27 -21.16 -11.12 -14.32
C ASP A 27 -20.20 -9.99 -14.74
N GLN A 28 -20.74 -8.90 -15.31
CA GLN A 28 -19.96 -7.76 -15.80
C GLN A 28 -19.16 -7.06 -14.67
N ASN A 29 -19.49 -7.38 -13.42
CA ASN A 29 -18.86 -6.97 -12.17
C ASN A 29 -17.85 -8.01 -11.64
N GLY A 30 -17.80 -9.21 -12.21
CA GLY A 30 -17.17 -10.41 -11.66
C GLY A 30 -16.40 -11.20 -12.69
N MET A 31 -15.73 -10.56 -13.65
CA MET A 31 -14.86 -11.20 -14.66
C MET A 31 -13.61 -11.94 -14.08
N VAL A 32 -13.61 -12.33 -12.81
CA VAL A 32 -12.59 -13.22 -12.23
C VAL A 32 -13.31 -14.28 -11.36
N PRO A 33 -13.54 -15.50 -11.88
CA PRO A 33 -14.22 -16.61 -11.18
C PRO A 33 -13.62 -17.03 -9.82
N ASN A 34 -12.46 -16.49 -9.44
CA ASN A 34 -11.68 -16.91 -8.27
C ASN A 34 -12.15 -16.31 -6.93
N ALA A 35 -12.99 -15.26 -6.93
CA ALA A 35 -13.13 -14.34 -5.80
C ALA A 35 -14.19 -14.70 -4.73
N ASN A 36 -14.72 -15.92 -4.75
CA ASN A 36 -16.14 -16.06 -4.47
C ASN A 36 -16.47 -17.06 -3.32
N VAL A 37 -15.47 -17.67 -2.68
CA VAL A 37 -15.68 -18.92 -1.89
C VAL A 37 -15.46 -18.82 -0.36
N TRP A 38 -15.24 -17.63 0.26
CA TRP A 38 -14.64 -17.59 1.62
C TRP A 38 -14.92 -16.35 2.51
N LEU A 39 -16.14 -15.85 2.60
CA LEU A 39 -16.38 -14.51 3.15
C LEU A 39 -16.23 -14.37 4.70
N LYS A 40 -16.49 -15.41 5.51
CA LYS A 40 -16.63 -15.33 6.99
C LYS A 40 -15.32 -15.17 7.74
N TYR A 41 -14.23 -15.74 7.22
CA TYR A 41 -12.91 -15.73 7.89
C TYR A 41 -11.83 -15.05 7.05
N THR A 42 -12.14 -14.68 5.81
CA THR A 42 -11.19 -14.14 4.82
C THR A 42 -11.97 -13.40 3.72
N PRO A 43 -12.68 -12.30 4.04
CA PRO A 43 -13.44 -11.59 3.03
C PRO A 43 -12.48 -11.14 1.93
N PHE A 44 -12.75 -11.65 0.74
CA PHE A 44 -11.95 -11.46 -0.45
C PHE A 44 -12.39 -10.19 -1.15
N ASN A 45 -11.43 -9.53 -1.78
CA ASN A 45 -11.72 -8.55 -2.79
C ASN A 45 -12.33 -9.24 -4.03
N GLN A 46 -13.60 -8.95 -4.31
CA GLN A 46 -14.26 -9.37 -5.57
C GLN A 46 -13.91 -8.45 -6.74
N MET A 47 -13.29 -7.30 -6.47
CA MET A 47 -12.96 -6.29 -7.45
C MET A 47 -11.68 -5.54 -7.05
N GLY A 48 -10.52 -5.97 -7.56
CA GLY A 48 -9.33 -5.14 -7.58
C GLY A 48 -9.67 -3.79 -8.22
N ARG A 49 -9.99 -2.79 -7.41
CA ARG A 49 -10.52 -1.51 -7.87
C ARG A 49 -9.63 -0.43 -7.32
N SER A 50 -9.01 0.29 -8.25
CA SER A 50 -8.28 1.47 -7.88
C SER A 50 -9.21 2.59 -7.43
N PRO A 51 -8.97 3.24 -6.27
CA PRO A 51 -9.66 4.46 -5.91
C PRO A 51 -9.28 5.63 -6.84
N ILE A 52 -8.28 5.46 -7.71
CA ILE A 52 -7.81 6.47 -8.67
C ILE A 52 -8.45 6.30 -10.06
N THR A 53 -8.65 5.06 -10.55
CA THR A 53 -9.05 4.82 -11.96
C THR A 53 -10.43 4.19 -12.16
N GLY A 54 -11.18 3.94 -11.09
CA GLY A 54 -12.56 3.44 -11.21
C GLY A 54 -12.64 1.93 -11.56
N PRO A 55 -13.86 1.42 -11.85
CA PRO A 55 -14.11 -0.01 -12.00
C PRO A 55 -13.59 -0.56 -13.34
N GLY A 56 -12.92 -1.72 -13.31
CA GLY A 56 -12.51 -2.46 -14.53
C GLY A 56 -11.11 -3.07 -14.53
N GLY A 57 -10.35 -3.00 -13.44
CA GLY A 57 -8.97 -3.50 -13.38
C GLY A 57 -8.86 -4.98 -12.97
N VAL A 58 -8.01 -5.73 -13.67
CA VAL A 58 -7.44 -7.00 -13.20
C VAL A 58 -6.31 -6.76 -12.17
N ARG A 59 -6.42 -5.77 -11.28
CA ARG A 59 -5.30 -5.30 -10.44
C ARG A 59 -5.80 -4.88 -9.06
N ASP A 60 -5.18 -5.38 -8.00
CA ASP A 60 -5.56 -5.06 -6.62
C ASP A 60 -4.60 -4.04 -6.01
N ASP A 61 -5.06 -2.81 -5.81
CA ASP A 61 -4.32 -1.72 -5.16
C ASP A 61 -4.79 -1.47 -3.73
N ARG A 62 -5.49 -2.47 -3.17
CA ARG A 62 -6.06 -2.40 -1.83
C ARG A 62 -5.28 -3.24 -0.81
N GLN A 63 -4.27 -4.02 -1.24
CA GLN A 63 -3.42 -4.81 -0.35
C GLN A 63 -1.93 -4.40 -0.39
N ILE A 64 -1.25 -4.47 0.75
CA ILE A 64 0.18 -4.12 0.88
C ILE A 64 1.13 -5.20 0.35
N MET A 65 0.65 -6.45 0.22
CA MET A 65 1.38 -7.59 -0.34
C MET A 65 0.43 -8.54 -1.09
N ALA A 66 0.94 -9.42 -1.95
CA ALA A 66 0.10 -10.41 -2.63
C ALA A 66 -0.63 -11.33 -1.63
N GLU A 67 -1.92 -11.60 -1.84
CA GLU A 67 -2.74 -12.37 -0.88
C GLU A 67 -2.24 -13.76 -0.56
N PRO A 68 -1.78 -14.59 -1.52
CA PRO A 68 -1.24 -15.89 -1.16
C PRO A 68 -0.07 -15.76 -0.19
N VAL A 69 0.75 -14.71 -0.34
CA VAL A 69 1.84 -14.38 0.57
C VAL A 69 1.29 -13.93 1.93
N ALA A 70 0.31 -13.01 1.95
CA ALA A 70 -0.32 -12.54 3.19
C ALA A 70 -1.00 -13.66 3.98
N ARG A 71 -1.63 -14.61 3.28
CA ARG A 71 -2.29 -15.78 3.87
C ARG A 71 -1.29 -16.78 4.42
N TYR A 72 -0.26 -17.12 3.64
CA TYR A 72 0.82 -17.97 4.12
C TYR A 72 1.52 -17.36 5.35
N ALA A 73 1.76 -16.05 5.35
CA ALA A 73 2.37 -15.35 6.48
C ALA A 73 1.54 -15.42 7.77
N ARG A 74 0.21 -15.60 7.67
CA ARG A 74 -0.70 -15.76 8.81
C ARG A 74 -0.88 -17.18 9.27
N ASP A 75 -0.82 -18.13 8.34
CA ASP A 75 -1.00 -19.54 8.59
C ASP A 75 -0.12 -20.33 7.63
N VAL A 76 1.05 -20.72 8.14
CA VAL A 76 2.07 -21.44 7.36
C VAL A 76 1.64 -22.87 7.01
N THR A 77 0.56 -23.36 7.63
CA THR A 77 -0.02 -24.69 7.35
C THR A 77 -1.19 -24.61 6.37
N LEU A 78 -1.58 -23.40 5.97
CA LEU A 78 -2.73 -23.19 5.12
C LEU A 78 -2.54 -23.88 3.77
N LYS A 79 -3.56 -24.64 3.40
CA LYS A 79 -3.68 -25.21 2.07
C LYS A 79 -4.80 -24.50 1.33
N ARG A 80 -4.63 -24.40 0.01
CA ARG A 80 -5.65 -23.93 -0.91
C ARG A 80 -6.78 -24.98 -0.98
N PRO A 81 -7.98 -24.70 -0.46
CA PRO A 81 -9.07 -25.67 -0.27
C PRO A 81 -9.57 -26.35 -1.52
N HIS A 82 -9.40 -25.76 -2.71
CA HIS A 82 -9.91 -26.38 -3.94
C HIS A 82 -9.02 -27.50 -4.49
N ASP A 83 -7.71 -27.48 -4.22
CA ASP A 83 -6.78 -28.52 -4.69
C ASP A 83 -5.79 -29.01 -3.62
N ASN A 84 -5.97 -28.57 -2.38
CA ASN A 84 -5.10 -28.82 -1.23
C ASN A 84 -3.63 -28.43 -1.45
N ARG A 85 -3.32 -27.58 -2.43
CA ARG A 85 -1.96 -27.11 -2.64
C ARG A 85 -1.50 -26.27 -1.47
N ASP A 86 -0.26 -26.50 -1.04
CA ASP A 86 0.34 -25.72 0.03
C ASP A 86 0.42 -24.23 -0.35
N MET A 87 -0.11 -23.35 0.50
CA MET A 87 -0.02 -21.91 0.28
C MET A 87 1.43 -21.43 0.27
N LYS A 88 2.35 -22.15 0.92
CA LYS A 88 3.79 -21.92 0.83
C LYS A 88 4.30 -21.96 -0.61
N GLN A 89 3.87 -22.95 -1.39
CA GLN A 89 4.31 -23.10 -2.78
C GLN A 89 3.78 -21.94 -3.62
N ILE A 90 2.50 -21.59 -3.45
CA ILE A 90 1.88 -20.48 -4.19
C ILE A 90 2.53 -19.15 -3.80
N ALA A 91 2.78 -18.92 -2.51
CA ALA A 91 3.48 -17.74 -2.03
C ALA A 91 4.90 -17.65 -2.60
N LEU A 92 5.63 -18.77 -2.66
CA LEU A 92 6.96 -18.82 -3.26
C LEU A 92 6.91 -18.46 -4.74
N ASP A 93 6.02 -19.06 -5.52
CA ASP A 93 5.89 -18.76 -6.96
C ASP A 93 5.56 -17.28 -7.21
N TYR A 94 4.71 -16.69 -6.36
CA TYR A 94 4.43 -15.25 -6.40
C TYR A 94 5.70 -14.43 -6.13
N LEU A 95 6.43 -14.77 -5.08
CA LEU A 95 7.64 -14.04 -4.68
C LEU A 95 8.78 -14.18 -5.70
N THR A 96 8.91 -15.34 -6.35
CA THR A 96 9.92 -15.62 -7.38
C THR A 96 9.57 -15.02 -8.75
N GLY A 97 8.30 -14.79 -9.04
CA GLY A 97 7.85 -14.02 -10.21
C GLY A 97 7.88 -12.51 -10.00
N TYR A 98 7.57 -12.05 -8.78
CA TYR A 98 7.31 -10.64 -8.49
C TYR A 98 8.47 -9.89 -7.85
N ALA A 99 8.89 -10.32 -6.65
CA ALA A 99 9.93 -9.63 -5.86
C ALA A 99 11.34 -9.90 -6.39
N SER A 100 11.44 -10.90 -7.25
CA SER A 100 12.68 -11.58 -7.63
C SER A 100 13.20 -11.18 -9.00
N ASP A 101 12.38 -10.55 -9.86
CA ASP A 101 12.78 -10.20 -11.22
C ASP A 101 12.99 -8.68 -11.34
N PRO A 102 14.23 -8.19 -11.48
CA PRO A 102 14.50 -6.78 -11.68
C PRO A 102 13.87 -6.31 -12.99
N PHE A 103 13.51 -5.04 -13.02
CA PHE A 103 13.10 -4.37 -14.23
C PHE A 103 14.34 -4.21 -15.10
N HIS A 104 14.17 -4.49 -16.39
CA HIS A 104 15.26 -4.44 -17.35
C HIS A 104 14.93 -3.44 -18.43
N CYS A 105 15.97 -2.84 -18.99
CA CYS A 105 15.91 -2.12 -20.26
C CYS A 105 16.87 -2.75 -21.28
N PHE A 106 16.82 -2.28 -22.52
CA PHE A 106 17.85 -2.59 -23.50
C PHE A 106 18.91 -1.48 -23.49
N GLU A 107 20.17 -1.83 -23.24
CA GLU A 107 21.31 -0.92 -23.33
C GLU A 107 22.35 -1.51 -24.28
N ASN A 108 22.74 -0.77 -25.32
CA ASN A 108 23.69 -1.25 -26.34
C ASN A 108 23.30 -2.62 -26.91
N GLY A 109 21.99 -2.85 -27.11
CA GLY A 109 21.44 -4.11 -27.62
C GLY A 109 21.42 -5.27 -26.61
N ARG A 110 21.74 -5.03 -25.33
CA ARG A 110 21.72 -6.05 -24.26
C ARG A 110 20.59 -5.78 -23.29
N LEU A 111 19.96 -6.85 -22.81
CA LEU A 111 18.99 -6.78 -21.72
C LEU A 111 19.75 -6.55 -20.41
N THR A 112 19.60 -5.37 -19.82
CA THR A 112 20.36 -4.93 -18.63
C THR A 112 19.38 -4.60 -17.50
N PRO A 113 19.58 -5.15 -16.29
CA PRO A 113 18.76 -4.79 -15.14
C PRO A 113 19.03 -3.33 -14.75
N LEU A 114 17.99 -2.62 -14.30
CA LEU A 114 18.11 -1.20 -14.02
C LEU A 114 18.95 -0.93 -12.78
N PHE A 115 18.55 -1.47 -11.63
CA PHE A 115 19.21 -1.17 -10.34
C PHE A 115 19.97 -2.37 -9.74
N LYS A 116 19.93 -3.55 -10.38
CA LYS A 116 20.75 -4.69 -9.92
C LYS A 116 22.19 -4.47 -10.36
N GLY A 117 23.14 -4.65 -9.46
CA GLY A 117 24.57 -4.33 -9.62
C GLY A 117 24.92 -2.88 -9.30
N ASP A 118 23.93 -1.98 -9.35
CA ASP A 118 24.06 -0.55 -9.00
C ASP A 118 22.74 -0.07 -8.37
N ALA A 119 22.61 -0.30 -7.06
CA ALA A 119 21.38 -0.02 -6.34
C ALA A 119 21.04 1.48 -6.27
N ARG A 120 22.01 2.37 -6.54
CA ARG A 120 21.84 3.83 -6.51
C ARG A 120 21.86 4.46 -7.90
N ARG A 121 21.76 3.62 -8.95
CA ARG A 121 21.80 4.08 -10.34
C ARG A 121 20.84 5.25 -10.55
N ASN A 122 21.37 6.36 -11.07
CA ASN A 122 20.53 7.49 -11.41
C ASN A 122 19.84 7.22 -12.75
N ILE A 123 18.52 7.01 -12.71
CA ILE A 123 17.70 6.73 -13.88
C ILE A 123 16.67 7.85 -14.01
N THR A 124 16.79 8.63 -15.07
CA THR A 124 15.85 9.71 -15.37
C THR A 124 14.98 9.33 -16.54
N LEU A 125 13.67 9.30 -16.32
CA LEU A 125 12.68 9.01 -17.34
C LEU A 125 12.24 10.28 -18.07
N ARG A 126 12.21 10.22 -19.41
CA ARG A 126 11.51 11.19 -20.27
C ARG A 126 10.34 10.53 -20.99
N ASN A 127 9.31 11.32 -21.28
CA ASN A 127 8.11 10.92 -22.01
C ASN A 127 7.44 9.65 -21.44
N HIS A 128 7.10 9.68 -20.14
CA HIS A 128 6.41 8.56 -19.48
C HIS A 128 4.89 8.80 -19.39
N TYR A 129 4.16 7.84 -18.84
CA TYR A 129 2.69 7.80 -18.78
C TYR A 129 2.00 9.09 -18.28
N TYR A 130 2.65 9.89 -17.44
CA TYR A 130 2.08 11.11 -16.85
C TYR A 130 2.55 12.42 -17.52
N GLY A 131 3.32 12.35 -18.61
CA GLY A 131 3.73 13.54 -19.38
C GLY A 131 5.19 13.52 -19.84
N GLY A 132 5.74 14.71 -20.07
CA GLY A 132 7.08 14.89 -20.68
C GLY A 132 8.25 14.31 -19.87
N GLY A 133 8.06 13.98 -18.60
CA GLY A 133 9.10 13.47 -17.70
C GLY A 133 10.16 14.52 -17.33
N GLU A 134 11.34 14.07 -16.91
CA GLU A 134 12.42 14.91 -16.40
C GLU A 134 13.14 15.64 -17.55
N SER A 135 12.98 16.96 -17.64
CA SER A 135 13.48 17.77 -18.77
C SER A 135 14.88 18.38 -18.59
N GLY A 136 15.56 18.12 -17.46
CA GLY A 136 16.92 18.59 -17.17
C GLY A 136 18.05 17.65 -17.62
N THR A 137 17.84 16.33 -17.67
CA THR A 137 18.86 15.37 -18.13
C THR A 137 18.95 15.35 -19.65
N PRO A 138 20.08 15.65 -20.29
CA PRO A 138 20.18 15.65 -21.75
C PRO A 138 19.53 14.41 -22.40
N ASN A 139 18.83 14.62 -23.53
CA ASN A 139 17.99 13.60 -24.17
C ASN A 139 18.74 12.28 -24.44
N GLU A 140 20.04 12.35 -24.72
CA GLU A 140 20.94 11.24 -24.99
C GLU A 140 21.37 10.45 -23.75
N ARG A 141 21.06 10.95 -22.55
CA ARG A 141 21.34 10.31 -21.25
C ARG A 141 20.07 9.86 -20.50
N ALA A 142 18.91 10.26 -20.99
CA ALA A 142 17.61 9.91 -20.42
C ALA A 142 17.11 8.55 -20.93
N TYR A 143 16.30 7.89 -20.12
CA TYR A 143 15.61 6.65 -20.47
C TYR A 143 14.23 6.97 -21.03
N TYR A 144 13.82 6.27 -22.09
CA TYR A 144 12.54 6.48 -22.77
C TYR A 144 11.67 5.25 -22.66
N ILE A 145 10.41 5.44 -22.24
CA ILE A 145 9.42 4.35 -22.18
C ILE A 145 8.66 4.22 -23.49
N GLN A 146 8.74 3.04 -24.10
CA GLN A 146 7.90 2.62 -25.20
C GLN A 146 6.79 1.71 -24.64
N GLY A 147 5.53 2.14 -24.64
CA GLY A 147 4.42 1.25 -24.28
C GLY A 147 3.04 1.91 -24.35
N GLY A 148 2.14 1.30 -25.13
CA GLY A 148 0.73 1.71 -25.29
C GLY A 148 -0.18 1.17 -24.19
N ARG A 149 -1.47 1.55 -24.25
CA ARG A 149 -2.47 1.18 -23.24
C ARG A 149 -2.82 -0.32 -23.32
N PRO A 150 -3.11 -0.99 -22.20
CA PRO A 150 -3.56 -2.38 -22.21
C PRO A 150 -4.75 -2.65 -23.13
N TYR A 151 -5.73 -1.74 -23.26
CA TYR A 151 -6.89 -1.94 -24.15
C TYR A 151 -6.54 -1.92 -25.65
N GLU A 152 -5.41 -1.31 -26.03
CA GLU A 152 -4.91 -1.30 -27.41
C GLU A 152 -4.34 -2.66 -27.81
N PHE A 153 -3.92 -3.49 -26.85
CA PHE A 153 -3.51 -4.87 -27.10
C PHE A 153 -4.69 -5.84 -27.23
N VAL A 154 -5.78 -5.62 -26.47
CA VAL A 154 -6.90 -6.59 -26.40
C VAL A 154 -7.80 -6.56 -27.62
N THR A 155 -7.75 -5.51 -28.45
CA THR A 155 -8.72 -5.32 -29.53
C THR A 155 -8.23 -5.72 -30.92
N ALA A 156 -6.93 -5.96 -31.15
CA ALA A 156 -6.45 -6.22 -32.52
C ALA A 156 -5.21 -7.13 -32.72
N ASN A 157 -4.43 -7.51 -31.70
CA ASN A 157 -3.09 -8.07 -31.95
C ASN A 157 -2.77 -9.39 -31.23
N ASN A 158 -2.11 -10.28 -31.97
CA ASN A 158 -1.53 -11.53 -31.48
C ASN A 158 -0.40 -11.23 -30.47
N PRO A 159 -0.40 -11.83 -29.25
CA PRO A 159 0.61 -11.58 -28.22
C PRO A 159 2.05 -11.95 -28.60
N LEU A 160 2.26 -12.64 -29.74
CA LEU A 160 3.58 -13.01 -30.26
C LEU A 160 4.14 -12.05 -31.34
N ARG A 161 3.40 -10.99 -31.71
CA ARG A 161 3.85 -9.99 -32.68
C ARG A 161 3.58 -8.59 -32.14
N VAL A 162 4.56 -8.02 -31.44
CA VAL A 162 4.50 -6.63 -30.98
C VAL A 162 4.77 -5.72 -32.17
N GLN A 163 3.81 -4.86 -32.55
CA GLN A 163 4.07 -3.78 -33.50
C GLN A 163 4.92 -2.71 -32.82
N VAL A 164 6.04 -2.39 -33.46
CA VAL A 164 6.90 -1.26 -33.10
C VAL A 164 6.25 0.01 -33.68
N PRO A 165 5.91 1.03 -32.87
CA PRO A 165 5.47 2.32 -33.38
C PRO A 165 6.46 2.89 -34.40
N TYR A 166 5.93 3.50 -35.46
CA TYR A 166 6.65 3.99 -36.66
C TYR A 166 7.51 5.26 -36.42
N GLY A 167 8.22 5.33 -35.30
CA GLY A 167 9.12 6.45 -35.02
C GLY A 167 9.72 6.35 -33.63
N GLY A 168 11.01 6.01 -33.55
CA GLY A 168 11.74 6.01 -32.27
C GLY A 168 12.92 5.05 -32.16
N ALA A 169 13.34 4.37 -33.23
CA ALA A 169 14.54 3.54 -33.20
C ALA A 169 15.79 4.36 -33.51
N ALA A 170 16.52 4.78 -32.48
CA ALA A 170 17.94 5.07 -32.61
C ALA A 170 18.68 4.02 -31.78
N SER A 171 19.60 3.27 -32.40
CA SER A 171 20.29 2.11 -31.81
C SER A 171 21.21 2.44 -30.63
N ASP A 172 21.39 3.73 -30.36
CA ASP A 172 22.24 4.33 -29.34
C ASP A 172 21.48 4.75 -28.07
N LYS A 173 20.16 4.48 -27.97
CA LYS A 173 19.33 4.90 -26.82
C LYS A 173 18.75 3.71 -26.05
N PRO A 174 18.69 3.78 -24.71
CA PRO A 174 18.02 2.76 -23.91
C PRO A 174 16.50 2.84 -24.00
N TYR A 175 15.83 1.70 -24.27
CA TYR A 175 14.37 1.58 -24.38
C TYR A 175 13.80 0.38 -23.61
N PHE A 176 12.52 0.46 -23.23
CA PHE A 176 11.81 -0.59 -22.48
C PHE A 176 10.92 -1.44 -23.41
N GLY A 177 10.83 -2.75 -23.14
CA GLY A 177 10.17 -3.73 -24.02
C GLY A 177 8.88 -4.37 -23.49
N THR A 178 8.24 -3.85 -22.44
CA THR A 178 7.04 -4.46 -21.83
C THR A 178 5.98 -3.43 -21.41
N ASN A 179 4.75 -3.90 -21.18
CA ASN A 179 3.56 -3.11 -20.78
C ASN A 179 3.85 -2.11 -19.65
N GLN A 180 3.35 -0.87 -19.82
CA GLN A 180 3.44 0.15 -18.78
C GLN A 180 2.46 -0.13 -17.64
N ILE A 181 2.93 0.08 -16.42
CA ILE A 181 2.08 0.35 -15.28
C ILE A 181 2.56 1.71 -14.74
N ASP A 182 1.64 2.66 -14.66
CA ASP A 182 1.91 3.99 -14.12
C ASP A 182 2.23 3.91 -12.62
N GLN A 183 2.93 4.89 -12.06
CA GLN A 183 3.45 4.84 -10.69
C GLN A 183 2.39 4.49 -9.64
N ASP A 184 1.21 5.10 -9.77
CA ASP A 184 0.05 4.88 -8.91
C ASP A 184 -0.60 3.52 -9.11
N HIS A 185 -0.04 2.69 -9.98
CA HIS A 185 -0.39 1.29 -10.16
C HIS A 185 0.84 0.36 -10.18
N ALA A 186 2.08 0.85 -10.28
CA ALA A 186 3.30 0.05 -10.45
C ALA A 186 3.68 -0.75 -9.19
N HIS A 187 3.02 -0.44 -8.08
CA HIS A 187 3.04 -1.20 -6.83
C HIS A 187 1.96 -2.29 -6.78
N GLN A 188 1.05 -2.35 -7.75
CA GLN A 188 -0.07 -3.29 -7.74
C GLN A 188 0.49 -4.70 -7.90
N PHE A 189 0.16 -5.55 -6.92
CA PHE A 189 0.41 -6.96 -7.05
C PHE A 189 -0.49 -7.49 -8.18
N PRO A 190 0.05 -8.14 -9.22
CA PRO A 190 -0.75 -8.67 -10.33
C PRO A 190 -1.94 -9.51 -9.83
N HIS A 191 -3.13 -9.40 -10.47
CA HIS A 191 -4.30 -10.22 -10.06
C HIS A 191 -3.94 -11.71 -10.00
N TRP A 192 -4.05 -12.31 -8.82
CA TRP A 192 -5.07 -13.26 -8.34
C TRP A 192 -5.85 -14.17 -9.32
N GLY A 193 -5.78 -13.93 -10.64
CA GLY A 193 -6.35 -14.80 -11.67
C GLY A 193 -5.78 -16.23 -11.63
N SER A 194 -4.67 -16.45 -10.92
CA SER A 194 -3.91 -17.69 -10.87
C SER A 194 -4.35 -18.74 -9.84
N LEU A 195 -5.35 -18.50 -8.99
CA LEU A 195 -5.77 -19.54 -8.04
C LEU A 195 -6.44 -20.74 -8.73
N MET A 196 -7.07 -20.57 -9.90
CA MET A 196 -7.58 -21.69 -10.70
C MET A 196 -6.53 -22.35 -11.61
N TRP A 197 -5.33 -21.76 -11.75
CA TRP A 197 -4.29 -22.28 -12.65
C TRP A 197 -3.38 -23.23 -11.88
N GLN A 198 -3.01 -24.34 -12.54
CA GLN A 198 -2.07 -25.31 -11.99
C GLN A 198 -0.65 -24.74 -11.81
N SER A 199 -0.32 -23.59 -12.39
CA SER A 199 0.90 -22.84 -12.08
C SER A 199 0.65 -21.33 -12.20
N PRO A 200 0.90 -20.54 -11.14
CA PRO A 200 0.84 -19.08 -11.21
C PRO A 200 1.98 -18.46 -12.03
N GLU A 201 3.04 -19.22 -12.33
CA GLU A 201 4.18 -18.77 -13.15
C GLU A 201 3.76 -18.29 -14.54
N PHE A 202 2.77 -18.93 -15.18
CA PHE A 202 2.35 -18.58 -16.54
C PHE A 202 1.75 -17.17 -16.67
N ALA A 203 1.16 -16.64 -15.59
CA ALA A 203 0.63 -15.27 -15.58
C ALA A 203 1.72 -14.21 -15.33
N MET A 204 2.91 -14.62 -14.85
CA MET A 204 4.01 -13.72 -14.48
C MET A 204 5.16 -13.71 -15.49
N LEU A 205 5.22 -14.68 -16.42
CA LEU A 205 6.33 -14.90 -17.36
C LEU A 205 6.59 -13.79 -18.40
N GLY A 206 5.93 -12.63 -18.32
CA GLY A 206 6.18 -11.47 -19.17
C GLY A 206 6.21 -10.13 -18.41
N HIS A 207 6.19 -10.18 -17.09
CA HIS A 207 5.79 -9.07 -16.25
C HIS A 207 6.86 -8.78 -15.19
N LYS A 208 7.86 -7.97 -15.57
CA LYS A 208 8.96 -7.54 -14.70
C LYS A 208 8.45 -6.40 -13.83
N PHE A 209 8.40 -6.55 -12.51
CA PHE A 209 7.70 -5.59 -11.63
C PHE A 209 8.47 -5.11 -10.40
N GLY A 210 9.52 -5.81 -9.95
CA GLY A 210 10.06 -5.63 -8.59
C GLY A 210 10.41 -4.19 -8.19
N ASP A 211 11.06 -3.46 -9.09
CA ASP A 211 11.60 -2.09 -8.96
C ASP A 211 10.98 -1.10 -9.96
N GLN A 212 9.92 -1.47 -10.69
CA GLN A 212 9.30 -0.57 -11.68
C GLN A 212 8.85 0.75 -11.05
N ALA A 213 8.36 0.75 -9.81
CA ALA A 213 7.96 1.97 -9.11
C ALA A 213 9.14 2.95 -8.86
N ARG A 214 10.39 2.45 -8.80
CA ARG A 214 11.60 3.26 -8.62
C ARG A 214 11.96 4.07 -9.86
N LEU A 215 11.47 3.65 -11.03
CA LEU A 215 11.63 4.42 -12.26
C LEU A 215 10.94 5.78 -12.20
N TYR A 216 9.77 5.83 -11.55
CA TYR A 216 8.99 7.06 -11.45
C TYR A 216 9.50 7.93 -10.31
N LEU A 217 9.61 7.36 -9.10
CA LEU A 217 10.19 8.03 -7.94
C LEU A 217 11.08 7.04 -7.18
N PRO A 218 12.41 7.22 -7.18
CA PRO A 218 13.35 6.25 -6.61
C PRO A 218 13.41 6.25 -5.08
N TRP A 219 12.81 7.24 -4.41
CA TRP A 219 12.80 7.35 -2.94
C TRP A 219 11.64 6.58 -2.30
N ILE A 220 11.86 6.19 -1.04
CA ILE A 220 10.80 5.71 -0.14
C ILE A 220 10.33 6.87 0.71
N LEU A 221 11.21 7.46 1.53
CA LEU A 221 10.91 8.56 2.43
C LEU A 221 11.49 9.89 1.98
N ASN A 222 12.71 9.90 1.45
CA ASN A 222 13.43 11.13 1.14
C ASN A 222 12.97 11.73 -0.19
N ASN A 223 11.81 12.38 -0.18
CA ASN A 223 11.26 13.00 -1.38
C ASN A 223 12.18 14.08 -1.93
N ALA A 224 12.69 13.87 -3.16
CA ALA A 224 13.61 14.81 -3.81
C ALA A 224 12.96 16.16 -4.15
N TRP A 225 11.63 16.27 -4.12
CA TRP A 225 10.89 17.52 -4.25
C TRP A 225 10.84 18.32 -2.94
N GLY A 226 11.41 17.80 -1.86
CA GLY A 226 11.51 18.50 -0.58
C GLY A 226 10.28 18.38 0.31
N GLU A 227 9.38 17.43 0.06
CA GLU A 227 8.17 17.21 0.87
C GLU A 227 8.40 16.15 1.97
N ALA A 228 8.09 16.48 3.22
CA ALA A 228 8.31 15.57 4.34
C ALA A 228 7.21 14.50 4.52
N GLY A 229 6.20 14.46 3.64
CA GLY A 229 4.94 13.73 3.84
C GLY A 229 4.94 12.23 3.49
N GLU A 230 6.03 11.66 2.98
CA GLU A 230 6.03 10.28 2.45
C GLU A 230 5.71 9.20 3.49
N PHE A 231 6.05 9.42 4.76
CA PHE A 231 5.66 8.56 5.88
C PHE A 231 4.15 8.48 6.14
N ALA A 232 3.34 9.30 5.46
CA ALA A 232 1.89 9.23 5.43
C ALA A 232 1.33 8.81 4.06
N SER A 233 2.18 8.61 3.06
CA SER A 233 1.79 8.28 1.69
C SER A 233 1.68 6.77 1.46
N ARG A 234 0.76 6.38 0.58
CA ARG A 234 0.55 4.98 0.20
C ARG A 234 1.70 4.43 -0.65
N GLY A 235 2.20 5.23 -1.59
CA GLY A 235 3.26 4.84 -2.52
C GLY A 235 4.56 4.48 -1.81
N ALA A 236 4.93 5.25 -0.79
CA ALA A 236 6.11 4.98 0.02
C ALA A 236 5.98 3.69 0.83
N ALA A 237 4.82 3.44 1.47
CA ALA A 237 4.54 2.20 2.19
C ALA A 237 4.72 0.95 1.30
N TRP A 238 4.26 1.02 0.05
CA TRP A 238 4.44 -0.08 -0.90
C TRP A 238 5.88 -0.29 -1.33
N LYS A 239 6.62 0.77 -1.65
CA LYS A 239 8.06 0.65 -1.97
C LYS A 239 8.83 0.05 -0.80
N TYR A 240 8.50 0.45 0.43
CA TYR A 240 9.06 -0.13 1.64
C TYR A 240 8.76 -1.63 1.76
N MET A 241 7.49 -2.03 1.56
CA MET A 241 7.11 -3.44 1.58
C MET A 241 7.79 -4.24 0.46
N HIS A 242 7.89 -3.69 -0.76
CA HIS A 242 8.60 -4.32 -1.86
C HIS A 242 10.07 -4.54 -1.54
N ALA A 243 10.74 -3.54 -0.96
CA ALA A 243 12.10 -3.68 -0.50
C ALA A 243 12.23 -4.79 0.55
N ALA A 244 11.30 -4.87 1.52
CA ALA A 244 11.30 -5.94 2.51
C ALA A 244 11.12 -7.35 1.88
N LEU A 245 10.23 -7.49 0.89
CA LEU A 245 10.02 -8.75 0.16
C LEU A 245 11.24 -9.12 -0.70
N ALA A 246 11.80 -8.16 -1.45
CA ALA A 246 12.99 -8.35 -2.28
C ALA A 246 14.21 -8.69 -1.41
N TRP A 247 14.37 -8.06 -0.26
CA TRP A 247 15.43 -8.39 0.71
C TRP A 247 15.26 -9.80 1.27
N LYS A 248 14.04 -10.20 1.64
CA LYS A 248 13.82 -11.54 2.19
C LYS A 248 14.17 -12.64 1.19
N THR A 249 13.77 -12.43 -0.06
CA THR A 249 13.95 -13.35 -1.18
C THR A 249 15.33 -13.23 -1.85
N GLY A 250 16.11 -12.21 -1.50
CA GLY A 250 17.36 -11.91 -2.16
C GLY A 250 18.44 -12.98 -2.01
N SER A 251 19.26 -13.13 -3.06
CA SER A 251 20.35 -14.11 -3.14
C SER A 251 21.57 -13.49 -3.82
N SER A 252 22.72 -13.54 -3.14
CA SER A 252 24.01 -13.03 -3.67
C SER A 252 24.51 -13.80 -4.89
N ASN A 253 24.12 -15.07 -5.02
CA ASN A 253 24.61 -15.96 -6.07
C ASN A 253 23.67 -16.01 -7.28
N SER A 254 22.57 -15.26 -7.24
CA SER A 254 21.63 -15.22 -8.34
C SER A 254 21.95 -14.07 -9.29
N SER A 255 22.07 -14.41 -10.58
CA SER A 255 22.08 -13.40 -11.65
C SER A 255 20.70 -12.76 -11.85
N ARG A 256 19.63 -13.41 -11.38
CA ARG A 256 18.26 -12.93 -11.48
C ARG A 256 17.85 -12.09 -10.27
N LEU A 257 18.09 -12.57 -9.05
CA LEU A 257 17.59 -11.92 -7.82
C LEU A 257 18.50 -10.79 -7.37
N TYR A 258 17.94 -9.74 -6.76
CA TYR A 258 18.75 -8.84 -5.93
C TYR A 258 19.42 -9.62 -4.80
N SER A 259 20.61 -9.18 -4.40
CA SER A 259 21.22 -9.55 -3.13
C SER A 259 20.63 -8.69 -2.01
N ARG A 260 20.71 -9.19 -0.78
CA ARG A 260 20.33 -8.40 0.41
C ARG A 260 21.12 -7.10 0.51
N ALA A 261 22.41 -7.13 0.16
CA ALA A 261 23.28 -5.96 0.19
C ALA A 261 22.80 -4.87 -0.78
N GLU A 262 22.42 -5.24 -2.01
CA GLU A 262 21.88 -4.29 -2.99
C GLU A 262 20.59 -3.62 -2.51
N ILE A 263 19.67 -4.39 -1.90
CA ILE A 263 18.43 -3.81 -1.35
C ILE A 263 18.73 -2.90 -0.15
N MET A 264 19.60 -3.34 0.77
CA MET A 264 19.97 -2.53 1.93
C MET A 264 20.67 -1.23 1.53
N ASP A 265 21.52 -1.25 0.51
CA ASP A 265 22.21 -0.06 0.02
C ASP A 265 21.23 1.04 -0.42
N TRP A 266 20.18 0.66 -1.15
CA TRP A 266 19.13 1.59 -1.56
C TRP A 266 18.35 2.15 -0.37
N VAL A 267 17.85 1.29 0.52
CA VAL A 267 16.95 1.72 1.60
C VAL A 267 17.70 2.49 2.70
N VAL A 268 18.92 2.08 3.04
CA VAL A 268 19.75 2.82 4.01
C VAL A 268 20.07 4.21 3.48
N PHE A 269 20.45 4.33 2.21
CA PHE A 269 20.72 5.63 1.59
C PHE A 269 19.51 6.58 1.66
N ASP A 270 18.31 6.07 1.33
CA ASP A 270 17.07 6.84 1.41
C ASP A 270 16.75 7.26 2.86
N PHE A 271 16.89 6.35 3.83
CA PHE A 271 16.57 6.62 5.24
C PHE A 271 17.57 7.57 5.88
N GLU A 272 18.87 7.45 5.57
CA GLU A 272 19.89 8.39 6.03
C GLU A 272 19.67 9.79 5.45
N SER A 273 19.28 9.86 4.17
CA SER A 273 18.98 11.14 3.53
C SER A 273 17.73 11.79 4.12
N PHE A 274 16.67 11.00 4.39
CA PHE A 274 15.47 11.48 5.09
C PHE A 274 15.81 11.98 6.50
N PHE A 275 16.68 11.24 7.20
CA PHE A 275 17.13 11.61 8.53
C PHE A 275 17.74 13.03 8.49
N ASP A 276 18.67 13.27 7.58
CA ASP A 276 19.38 14.54 7.47
C ASP A 276 18.49 15.68 6.94
N ALA A 277 17.62 15.39 5.97
CA ALA A 277 16.81 16.41 5.30
C ALA A 277 15.60 16.87 6.13
N PHE A 278 15.00 15.97 6.93
CA PHE A 278 13.70 16.22 7.56
C PHE A 278 13.63 15.83 9.03
N TRP A 279 14.38 14.82 9.48
CA TRP A 279 14.26 14.34 10.85
C TRP A 279 15.11 15.15 11.85
N ASP A 280 16.41 15.26 11.60
CA ASP A 280 17.38 16.03 12.41
C ASP A 280 17.67 17.43 11.84
N SER A 281 16.74 17.98 11.05
CA SER A 281 16.84 19.33 10.52
C SER A 281 16.26 20.37 11.49
N THR A 282 16.49 21.65 11.24
CA THR A 282 15.86 22.76 11.96
C THR A 282 15.28 23.77 10.96
N PRO A 283 13.94 23.86 10.80
CA PRO A 283 12.93 23.00 11.41
C PRO A 283 12.97 21.55 10.89
N GLY A 284 12.53 20.60 11.72
CA GLY A 284 12.51 19.17 11.41
C GLY A 284 11.64 18.37 12.39
N PHE A 285 11.53 17.05 12.23
CA PHE A 285 10.70 16.22 13.13
C PHE A 285 11.21 16.18 14.57
N LEU A 286 12.52 16.26 14.80
CA LEU A 286 13.09 16.43 16.15
C LEU A 286 12.96 17.86 16.66
N ASN A 287 13.00 18.84 15.76
CA ASN A 287 12.99 20.27 16.07
C ASN A 287 11.77 20.94 15.44
N PRO A 288 10.53 20.58 15.84
CA PRO A 288 9.34 21.11 15.20
C PRO A 288 9.21 22.61 15.50
N PRO A 289 8.78 23.43 14.52
CA PRO A 289 8.61 24.86 14.72
C PRO A 289 7.42 25.16 15.66
N THR A 290 7.48 26.29 16.37
CA THR A 290 6.37 26.76 17.22
C THR A 290 5.34 27.59 16.45
N ASN A 291 5.66 28.00 15.22
CA ASN A 291 4.76 28.73 14.33
C ASN A 291 4.67 28.05 12.95
N VAL A 292 3.45 27.89 12.43
CA VAL A 292 3.14 27.19 11.17
C VAL A 292 2.31 28.05 10.20
N SER A 293 2.40 29.38 10.30
CA SER A 293 1.64 30.33 9.47
C SER A 293 1.86 30.17 7.95
N GLY A 294 2.98 29.57 7.53
CA GLY A 294 3.28 29.25 6.12
C GLY A 294 2.89 27.83 5.67
N GLY A 295 2.29 27.00 6.55
CA GLY A 295 1.88 25.64 6.18
C GLY A 295 3.05 24.70 5.84
N GLY A 296 2.82 23.83 4.85
CA GLY A 296 3.82 22.94 4.28
C GLY A 296 4.49 22.00 5.29
N ASN A 297 5.78 21.76 5.10
CA ASN A 297 6.58 20.92 5.99
C ASN A 297 6.57 21.39 7.44
N ASN A 298 6.51 22.69 7.70
CA ASN A 298 6.46 23.22 9.07
C ASN A 298 5.22 22.73 9.81
N ALA A 299 4.06 22.73 9.14
CA ALA A 299 2.84 22.15 9.68
C ALA A 299 2.96 20.64 9.87
N ILE A 300 3.57 19.91 8.92
CA ILE A 300 3.79 18.46 9.02
C ILE A 300 4.69 18.12 10.22
N PHE A 301 5.81 18.81 10.41
CA PHE A 301 6.74 18.59 11.53
C PHE A 301 6.05 18.81 12.89
N ALA A 302 5.37 19.95 13.04
CA ALA A 302 4.65 20.28 14.27
C ALA A 302 3.46 19.34 14.53
N GLY A 303 2.70 19.04 13.48
CA GLY A 303 1.55 18.15 13.50
C GLY A 303 1.92 16.72 13.88
N ALA A 304 3.02 16.20 13.33
CA ALA A 304 3.44 14.82 13.58
C ALA A 304 3.77 14.55 15.04
N GLN A 305 4.33 15.53 15.74
CA GLN A 305 4.59 15.43 17.18
C GLN A 305 3.31 15.17 18.00
N ARG A 306 2.16 15.63 17.52
CA ARG A 306 0.85 15.52 18.18
C ARG A 306 0.05 14.32 17.69
N PHE A 307 0.00 14.13 16.37
CA PHE A 307 -0.95 13.23 15.74
C PHE A 307 -0.32 12.00 15.07
N GLY A 308 1.00 11.94 14.90
CA GLY A 308 1.65 10.91 14.08
C GLY A 308 1.66 11.28 12.59
N PRO A 309 1.58 10.33 11.65
CA PRO A 309 1.65 10.62 10.22
C PRO A 309 0.64 11.68 9.78
N CYS A 310 1.10 12.73 9.11
CA CYS A 310 0.28 13.84 8.64
C CYS A 310 0.72 14.28 7.24
N LEU A 311 -0.20 14.85 6.50
CA LEU A 311 -0.01 15.47 5.19
C LEU A 311 -0.38 16.96 5.27
N TRP A 312 0.10 17.72 4.28
CA TRP A 312 -0.29 19.11 4.07
C TRP A 312 -0.87 19.29 2.67
N ASN A 313 -1.94 20.05 2.56
CA ASN A 313 -2.22 20.81 1.35
C ASN A 313 -2.94 22.11 1.75
N ASP A 314 -2.99 23.09 0.85
CA ASP A 314 -3.54 24.41 1.18
C ASP A 314 -5.06 24.40 1.39
N ASP A 315 -5.79 23.43 0.82
CA ASP A 315 -7.24 23.32 0.95
C ASP A 315 -7.69 22.70 2.29
N TYR A 316 -6.98 21.66 2.74
CA TYR A 316 -7.26 20.84 3.91
C TYR A 316 -6.48 21.30 5.14
N GLY A 317 -5.37 22.02 4.96
CA GLY A 317 -4.42 22.36 6.01
C GLY A 317 -3.60 21.15 6.41
N LEU A 318 -3.42 20.92 7.70
CA LEU A 318 -2.82 19.68 8.22
C LEU A 318 -3.90 18.60 8.29
N TRP A 319 -3.67 17.47 7.63
CA TRP A 319 -4.67 16.41 7.52
C TRP A 319 -4.07 15.00 7.53
N GLN A 320 -4.95 14.01 7.62
CA GLN A 320 -4.62 12.59 7.50
C GLN A 320 -5.47 11.94 6.43
N HIS A 321 -4.85 11.06 5.64
CA HIS A 321 -5.55 10.16 4.74
C HIS A 321 -5.62 8.77 5.37
N ASP A 322 -6.77 8.41 5.97
CA ASP A 322 -6.89 7.19 6.77
C ASP A 322 -6.55 5.93 5.96
N PHE A 323 -6.96 5.90 4.68
CA PHE A 323 -6.64 4.80 3.75
C PHE A 323 -5.15 4.73 3.41
N MET A 324 -4.47 5.84 3.11
CA MET A 324 -3.05 5.80 2.71
C MET A 324 -2.14 5.42 3.89
N ILE A 325 -2.38 6.03 5.05
CA ILE A 325 -1.56 5.83 6.25
C ILE A 325 -1.68 4.39 6.79
N GLY A 326 -2.81 3.72 6.57
CA GLY A 326 -3.02 2.33 7.00
C GLY A 326 -2.05 1.32 6.37
N TYR A 327 -1.57 1.56 5.14
CA TYR A 327 -0.62 0.67 4.47
C TYR A 327 0.74 0.63 5.15
N TRP A 328 1.20 1.77 5.67
CA TRP A 328 2.48 1.84 6.38
C TRP A 328 2.52 0.93 7.59
N MET A 329 1.47 0.90 8.42
CA MET A 329 1.45 0.00 9.58
C MET A 329 1.49 -1.46 9.16
N SER A 330 0.79 -1.82 8.08
CA SER A 330 0.83 -3.18 7.54
C SER A 330 2.23 -3.54 7.00
N ALA A 331 2.90 -2.59 6.34
CA ALA A 331 4.25 -2.76 5.81
C ALA A 331 5.29 -2.89 6.93
N LEU A 332 5.24 -2.01 7.94
CA LEU A 332 6.14 -2.02 9.10
C LEU A 332 6.02 -3.32 9.90
N HIS A 333 4.79 -3.80 10.11
CA HIS A 333 4.54 -5.10 10.77
C HIS A 333 5.15 -6.25 9.98
N ALA A 334 4.83 -6.35 8.69
CA ALA A 334 5.33 -7.43 7.86
C ALA A 334 6.86 -7.41 7.76
N ALA A 335 7.46 -6.24 7.59
CA ALA A 335 8.90 -6.06 7.56
C ALA A 335 9.58 -6.47 8.89
N GLU A 336 8.93 -6.25 10.04
CA GLU A 336 9.39 -6.78 11.34
C GLU A 336 9.41 -8.30 11.32
N LYS A 337 8.32 -8.96 10.91
CA LYS A 337 8.22 -10.42 10.86
C LYS A 337 9.20 -11.05 9.87
N LEU A 338 9.53 -10.35 8.79
CA LEU A 338 10.52 -10.80 7.82
C LEU A 338 11.96 -10.69 8.33
N GLY A 339 12.20 -9.86 9.35
CA GLY A 339 13.52 -9.49 9.89
C GLY A 339 14.15 -8.28 9.20
N PHE A 340 13.41 -7.60 8.30
CA PHE A 340 13.92 -6.47 7.53
C PHE A 340 14.10 -5.21 8.40
N ASN A 341 13.17 -4.94 9.32
CA ASN A 341 13.30 -3.83 10.27
C ASN A 341 14.58 -3.99 11.10
N GLN A 342 14.83 -5.19 11.62
CA GLN A 342 16.04 -5.47 12.38
C GLN A 342 17.30 -5.27 11.53
N ALA A 343 17.31 -5.74 10.28
CA ALA A 343 18.43 -5.51 9.38
C ALA A 343 18.69 -4.02 9.10
N LEU A 344 17.65 -3.18 9.00
CA LEU A 344 17.79 -1.72 8.90
C LEU A 344 18.36 -1.10 10.16
N ARG A 345 17.90 -1.54 11.34
CA ARG A 345 18.41 -1.07 12.63
C ARG A 345 19.90 -1.38 12.79
N ASP A 346 20.32 -2.55 12.32
CA ASP A 346 21.71 -2.99 12.43
C ASP A 346 22.62 -2.36 11.38
N ALA A 347 22.08 -1.93 10.24
CA ALA A 347 22.85 -1.38 9.13
C ALA A 347 23.29 0.09 9.33
N SER A 348 22.49 0.92 10.01
CA SER A 348 22.82 2.33 10.26
C SER A 348 22.09 2.88 11.48
N ALA A 349 22.79 3.65 12.31
CA ALA A 349 22.20 4.33 13.47
C ALA A 349 21.11 5.35 13.06
N LYS A 350 21.28 6.00 11.91
CA LYS A 350 20.27 6.92 11.35
C LYS A 350 19.06 6.14 10.84
N ALA A 351 19.28 5.07 10.08
CA ALA A 351 18.18 4.21 9.61
C ALA A 351 17.41 3.59 10.78
N LYS A 352 18.12 3.17 11.84
CA LYS A 352 17.53 2.74 13.12
C LYS A 352 16.61 3.81 13.71
N ALA A 353 17.10 5.04 13.85
CA ALA A 353 16.32 6.15 14.39
C ALA A 353 15.04 6.39 13.57
N VAL A 354 15.15 6.38 12.25
CA VAL A 354 14.00 6.58 11.36
C VAL A 354 12.98 5.45 11.46
N VAL A 355 13.38 4.17 11.42
CA VAL A 355 12.41 3.05 11.49
C VAL A 355 11.71 2.99 12.85
N ASP A 356 12.42 3.22 13.94
CA ASP A 356 11.84 3.23 15.29
C ASP A 356 10.91 4.45 15.48
N TRP A 357 11.28 5.60 14.89
CA TRP A 357 10.43 6.78 14.85
C TRP A 357 9.16 6.55 14.04
N LEU A 358 9.23 5.94 12.85
CA LEU A 358 8.06 5.59 12.03
C LEU A 358 7.07 4.75 12.84
N ILE A 359 7.52 3.65 13.44
CA ILE A 359 6.68 2.77 14.27
C ILE A 359 6.02 3.56 15.40
N THR A 360 6.78 4.43 16.07
CA THR A 360 6.28 5.28 17.15
C THR A 360 5.23 6.28 16.68
N MET A 361 5.43 6.92 15.52
CA MET A 361 4.46 7.85 14.94
C MET A 361 3.16 7.14 14.53
N HIS A 362 3.25 5.97 13.90
CA HIS A 362 2.07 5.19 13.56
C HIS A 362 1.30 4.73 14.81
N GLN A 363 2.01 4.30 15.87
CA GLN A 363 1.37 4.02 17.16
C GLN A 363 0.65 5.24 17.71
N LYS A 364 1.28 6.42 17.72
CA LYS A 364 0.69 7.67 18.19
C LYS A 364 -0.62 8.00 17.47
N ARG A 365 -0.66 7.84 16.14
CA ARG A 365 -1.90 7.97 15.37
C ARG A 365 -2.94 6.95 15.82
N ILE A 366 -2.57 5.68 15.86
CA ILE A 366 -3.49 4.56 16.15
C ILE A 366 -4.13 4.73 17.53
N THR A 367 -3.33 4.93 18.58
CA THR A 367 -3.85 5.10 19.94
C THR A 367 -4.66 6.37 20.07
N GLY A 368 -4.19 7.49 19.50
CA GLY A 368 -4.90 8.76 19.53
C GLY A 368 -6.25 8.73 18.80
N ARG A 369 -6.31 8.12 17.61
CA ARG A 369 -7.56 7.96 16.84
C ARG A 369 -8.54 7.03 17.55
N ILE A 370 -8.10 5.86 18.01
CA ILE A 370 -9.00 4.86 18.59
C ILE A 370 -9.50 5.28 19.98
N ASN A 371 -8.62 5.79 20.85
CA ASN A 371 -8.97 6.08 22.24
C ASN A 371 -9.72 7.40 22.44
N GLY A 372 -9.67 8.33 21.47
CA GLY A 372 -10.35 9.63 21.62
C GLY A 372 -10.64 10.39 20.35
N GLY A 373 -10.25 9.86 19.18
CA GLY A 373 -10.33 10.56 17.91
C GLY A 373 -11.39 10.06 16.95
N MET A 374 -12.12 8.98 17.25
CA MET A 374 -13.05 8.35 16.30
C MET A 374 -14.15 9.30 15.79
N GLN A 375 -14.49 10.34 16.55
CA GLN A 375 -15.48 11.36 16.17
C GLN A 375 -14.91 12.53 15.36
N VAL A 376 -13.60 12.58 15.08
CA VAL A 376 -13.07 13.58 14.14
C VAL A 376 -13.66 13.30 12.76
N ASN A 377 -14.36 14.28 12.21
CA ASN A 377 -15.09 14.15 10.95
C ASN A 377 -14.15 14.14 9.75
N SER A 378 -14.58 13.46 8.69
CA SER A 378 -13.92 13.53 7.38
C SER A 378 -14.40 14.77 6.59
N ARG A 379 -13.68 15.15 5.54
CA ARG A 379 -14.03 16.24 4.63
C ARG A 379 -13.94 15.76 3.18
N ASP A 380 -14.94 16.11 2.39
CA ASP A 380 -15.17 15.77 0.97
C ASP A 380 -15.34 14.27 0.68
N ILE A 381 -14.46 13.43 1.21
CA ILE A 381 -14.44 11.98 1.05
C ILE A 381 -14.19 11.27 2.39
N GLU A 382 -14.63 10.03 2.48
CA GLU A 382 -14.81 9.28 3.71
C GLU A 382 -13.52 8.96 4.51
N TYR A 383 -12.34 9.18 3.90
CA TYR A 383 -11.03 8.89 4.47
C TYR A 383 -10.07 10.10 4.54
N THR A 384 -10.56 11.32 4.27
CA THR A 384 -9.78 12.56 4.39
C THR A 384 -10.13 13.28 5.69
N MET A 385 -9.18 13.42 6.59
CA MET A 385 -9.40 13.89 7.96
C MET A 385 -8.60 15.15 8.28
N PRO A 386 -9.21 16.34 8.22
CA PRO A 386 -8.54 17.57 8.62
C PRO A 386 -8.31 17.60 10.14
N LEU A 387 -7.08 17.93 10.55
CA LEU A 387 -6.66 18.07 11.94
C LEU A 387 -6.54 19.55 12.32
N TRP A 388 -5.78 20.32 11.55
CA TRP A 388 -5.71 21.77 11.65
C TRP A 388 -6.08 22.37 10.30
N THR A 389 -7.29 22.92 10.22
CA THR A 389 -7.75 23.58 8.98
C THR A 389 -6.97 24.88 8.75
N PRO A 390 -6.90 25.39 7.50
CA PRO A 390 -6.29 26.69 7.22
C PRO A 390 -6.89 27.81 8.07
N GLN A 391 -8.21 27.76 8.34
CA GLN A 391 -8.91 28.72 9.17
C GLN A 391 -8.48 28.65 10.64
N MET A 392 -8.28 27.45 11.19
CA MET A 392 -7.77 27.28 12.56
C MET A 392 -6.35 27.82 12.68
N ILE A 393 -5.49 27.54 11.69
CA ILE A 393 -4.10 28.03 11.65
C ILE A 393 -4.07 29.56 11.57
N ALA A 394 -4.88 30.15 10.68
CA ALA A 394 -4.99 31.59 10.55
C ALA A 394 -5.50 32.25 11.85
N ALA A 395 -6.56 31.70 12.46
CA ALA A 395 -7.12 32.21 13.71
C ALA A 395 -6.13 32.14 14.89
N ALA A 396 -5.26 31.14 14.90
CA ALA A 396 -4.19 31.00 15.88
C ALA A 396 -2.93 31.85 15.57
N GLY A 397 -2.92 32.61 14.46
CA GLY A 397 -1.72 33.32 13.99
C GLY A 397 -0.54 32.38 13.68
N GLY A 398 -0.84 31.12 13.34
CA GLY A 398 0.14 30.05 13.19
C GLY A 398 0.73 29.51 14.50
N ASN A 399 0.37 30.03 15.67
CA ASN A 399 0.92 29.54 16.94
C ASN A 399 0.45 28.12 17.24
N VAL A 400 1.38 27.17 17.22
CA VAL A 400 1.09 25.73 17.42
C VAL A 400 0.46 25.46 18.78
N SER A 401 0.86 26.19 19.83
CA SER A 401 0.31 25.97 21.18
C SER A 401 -1.17 26.36 21.33
N ALA A 402 -1.67 27.21 20.43
CA ALA A 402 -3.08 27.64 20.40
C ALA A 402 -3.97 26.76 19.52
N LEU A 403 -3.39 25.81 18.77
CA LEU A 403 -4.13 24.84 17.96
C LEU A 403 -4.60 23.64 18.79
N PRO A 404 -5.58 22.84 18.33
CA PRO A 404 -5.93 21.59 18.99
C PRO A 404 -4.72 20.65 19.13
N GLN A 405 -4.43 20.15 20.34
CA GLN A 405 -3.23 19.34 20.60
C GLN A 405 -3.50 17.82 20.59
N THR A 406 -4.76 17.40 20.55
CA THR A 406 -5.19 15.98 20.60
C THR A 406 -6.36 15.74 19.65
N TYR A 407 -6.58 14.51 19.23
CA TYR A 407 -7.73 14.19 18.37
C TYR A 407 -9.07 14.52 19.02
N ALA A 408 -9.19 14.35 20.34
CA ALA A 408 -10.39 14.75 21.08
C ALA A 408 -10.60 16.27 21.03
N ALA A 409 -9.52 17.06 21.14
CA ALA A 409 -9.60 18.52 20.98
C ALA A 409 -9.99 18.92 19.56
N VAL A 410 -9.52 18.20 18.53
CA VAL A 410 -9.96 18.41 17.13
C VAL A 410 -11.46 18.15 16.99
N ALA A 411 -11.97 17.02 17.50
CA ALA A 411 -13.39 16.71 17.46
C ALA A 411 -14.24 17.75 18.21
N THR A 412 -13.75 18.24 19.35
CA THR A 412 -14.38 19.35 20.10
C THR A 412 -14.40 20.64 19.27
N ALA A 413 -13.30 20.98 18.60
CA ALA A 413 -13.21 22.17 17.76
C ALA A 413 -14.13 22.09 16.52
N GLN A 414 -14.46 20.89 16.04
CA GLN A 414 -15.44 20.69 14.97
C GLN A 414 -16.90 20.92 15.44
N GLY A 415 -17.18 20.87 16.74
CA GLY A 415 -18.50 21.14 17.30
C GLY A 415 -19.60 20.25 16.69
N ASN A 416 -20.64 20.89 16.14
CA ASN A 416 -21.74 20.21 15.45
C ASN A 416 -21.31 19.50 14.16
N SER A 417 -20.12 19.80 13.64
CA SER A 417 -19.56 19.17 12.44
C SER A 417 -18.74 17.92 12.76
N LYS A 418 -18.71 17.44 14.01
CA LYS A 418 -18.04 16.17 14.36
C LYS A 418 -18.79 14.97 13.75
N ALA A 419 -18.10 13.85 13.57
CA ALA A 419 -18.72 12.64 13.04
C ALA A 419 -19.80 12.10 14.01
N PRO A 420 -20.96 11.62 13.51
CA PRO A 420 -22.03 11.10 14.36
C PRO A 420 -21.65 9.85 15.15
N SER A 421 -20.86 8.97 14.53
CA SER A 421 -20.36 7.73 15.12
C SER A 421 -18.95 7.42 14.63
N TRP A 422 -18.36 6.34 15.15
CA TRP A 422 -17.01 5.93 14.78
C TRP A 422 -16.89 5.41 13.34
N ASP A 423 -17.98 4.87 12.79
CA ASP A 423 -18.11 4.24 11.48
C ASP A 423 -18.85 5.10 10.45
N THR A 424 -19.26 6.31 10.83
CA THR A 424 -19.86 7.31 9.95
C THR A 424 -19.10 8.62 9.98
N TRP A 425 -19.39 9.48 9.01
CA TRP A 425 -18.95 10.87 8.93
C TRP A 425 -20.14 11.69 8.43
N SER A 426 -20.07 13.02 8.42
CA SER A 426 -21.25 13.85 8.07
C SER A 426 -21.76 13.62 6.64
N GLY A 427 -20.93 13.10 5.74
CA GLY A 427 -21.30 12.78 4.35
C GLY A 427 -21.73 11.33 4.12
N GLY A 428 -21.71 10.44 5.12
CA GLY A 428 -22.15 9.05 4.98
C GLY A 428 -21.38 8.03 5.82
N SER A 429 -21.23 6.81 5.30
CA SER A 429 -20.40 5.77 5.92
C SER A 429 -18.92 6.08 5.75
N ARG A 430 -18.09 5.70 6.72
CA ARG A 430 -16.64 5.60 6.49
C ARG A 430 -16.32 4.44 5.54
N ASP A 431 -15.16 4.52 4.89
CA ASP A 431 -14.62 3.40 4.12
C ASP A 431 -14.22 2.27 5.09
N GLY A 432 -14.85 1.11 4.93
CA GLY A 432 -14.66 -0.02 5.83
C GLY A 432 -13.22 -0.50 5.87
N GLN A 433 -12.51 -0.46 4.73
CA GLN A 433 -11.13 -0.91 4.65
C GLN A 433 -10.16 0.02 5.38
N ALA A 434 -10.27 1.34 5.17
CA ALA A 434 -9.46 2.32 5.88
C ALA A 434 -9.65 2.19 7.40
N MET A 435 -10.88 1.93 7.82
CA MET A 435 -11.19 1.67 9.23
C MET A 435 -10.65 0.32 9.70
N ASP A 436 -10.76 -0.76 8.93
CA ASP A 436 -10.19 -2.05 9.29
C ASP A 436 -8.66 -2.01 9.42
N GLN A 437 -7.97 -1.23 8.58
CA GLN A 437 -6.54 -0.96 8.72
C GLN A 437 -6.21 -0.26 10.05
N LEU A 438 -6.99 0.76 10.42
CA LEU A 438 -6.83 1.45 11.69
C LEU A 438 -7.09 0.49 12.87
N LEU A 439 -8.17 -0.30 12.81
CA LEU A 439 -8.58 -1.21 13.87
C LEU A 439 -7.64 -2.42 14.03
N ALA A 440 -6.95 -2.85 12.97
CA ALA A 440 -5.91 -3.88 13.07
C ALA A 440 -4.61 -3.37 13.70
N GLY A 441 -4.34 -2.06 13.56
CA GLY A 441 -3.11 -1.41 13.99
C GLY A 441 -2.63 -1.76 15.41
N PRO A 442 -3.49 -1.71 16.45
CA PRO A 442 -3.08 -2.06 17.81
C PRO A 442 -2.54 -3.48 17.95
N SER A 443 -3.22 -4.47 17.35
CA SER A 443 -2.80 -5.87 17.42
C SER A 443 -1.53 -6.12 16.59
N LEU A 444 -1.34 -5.42 15.47
CA LEU A 444 -0.09 -5.48 14.70
C LEU A 444 1.09 -4.97 15.53
N LEU A 445 0.94 -3.82 16.19
CA LEU A 445 1.99 -3.26 17.07
C LEU A 445 2.31 -4.18 18.25
N ARG A 446 1.28 -4.81 18.84
CA ARG A 446 1.48 -5.77 19.94
C ARG A 446 2.18 -7.05 19.50
N ASP A 447 1.89 -7.54 18.30
CA ASP A 447 2.62 -8.68 17.70
C ASP A 447 4.09 -8.33 17.35
N MET A 448 4.41 -7.04 17.22
CA MET A 448 5.80 -6.54 17.16
C MET A 448 6.45 -6.38 18.54
N GLY A 449 5.76 -6.72 19.63
CA GLY A 449 6.28 -6.66 21.00
C GLY A 449 6.05 -5.33 21.73
N ARG A 450 5.22 -4.42 21.20
CA ARG A 450 4.88 -3.14 21.88
C ARG A 450 3.89 -3.38 23.02
N THR A 451 4.12 -2.77 24.17
CA THR A 451 3.38 -3.07 25.42
C THR A 451 2.75 -1.86 26.11
N ASP A 452 2.77 -0.68 25.48
CA ASP A 452 2.24 0.57 26.07
C ASP A 452 0.77 0.43 26.51
N SER A 453 0.41 1.03 27.66
CA SER A 453 -0.95 0.93 28.23
C SER A 453 -2.03 1.47 27.28
N ASP A 454 -1.77 2.60 26.64
CA ASP A 454 -2.70 3.20 25.68
C ASP A 454 -2.94 2.30 24.45
N LEU A 455 -1.94 1.48 24.11
CA LEU A 455 -2.03 0.50 23.03
C LEU A 455 -2.92 -0.69 23.43
N VAL A 456 -2.85 -1.13 24.69
CA VAL A 456 -3.75 -2.18 25.23
C VAL A 456 -5.21 -1.70 25.22
N THR A 457 -5.45 -0.45 25.65
CA THR A 457 -6.77 0.18 25.60
C THR A 457 -7.28 0.29 24.15
N ALA A 458 -6.41 0.70 23.23
CA ALA A 458 -6.74 0.80 21.81
C ALA A 458 -7.07 -0.57 21.20
N GLU A 459 -6.31 -1.62 21.53
CA GLU A 459 -6.62 -2.99 21.07
C GLU A 459 -7.99 -3.46 21.55
N THR A 460 -8.29 -3.27 22.84
CA THR A 460 -9.58 -3.67 23.43
C THR A 460 -10.74 -2.97 22.73
N THR A 461 -10.61 -1.65 22.54
CA THR A 461 -11.63 -0.83 21.86
C THR A 461 -11.79 -1.25 20.39
N ALA A 462 -10.68 -1.49 19.69
CA ALA A 462 -10.71 -1.87 18.28
C ALA A 462 -11.34 -3.24 18.05
N LEU A 463 -11.08 -4.21 18.94
CA LEU A 463 -11.71 -5.52 18.90
C LEU A 463 -13.24 -5.41 19.11
N GLY A 464 -13.69 -4.53 20.01
CA GLY A 464 -15.11 -4.25 20.20
C GLY A 464 -15.78 -3.69 18.94
N TYR A 465 -15.18 -2.68 18.30
CA TYR A 465 -15.69 -2.14 17.03
C TYR A 465 -15.72 -3.19 15.93
N ARG A 466 -14.65 -3.97 15.78
CA ARG A 466 -14.59 -5.05 14.80
C ARG A 466 -15.69 -6.08 15.03
N GLN A 467 -15.89 -6.53 16.26
CA GLN A 467 -16.94 -7.49 16.59
C GLN A 467 -18.33 -6.94 16.26
N SER A 468 -18.59 -5.66 16.56
CA SER A 468 -19.88 -5.03 16.20
C SER A 468 -20.17 -5.06 14.70
N LYS A 469 -19.14 -4.93 13.85
CA LYS A 469 -19.28 -5.04 12.38
C LYS A 469 -19.45 -6.48 11.92
N ILE A 470 -18.75 -7.43 12.54
CA ILE A 470 -18.96 -8.86 12.27
C ILE A 470 -20.41 -9.24 12.60
N ASP A 471 -20.93 -8.81 13.74
CA ASP A 471 -22.30 -9.10 14.17
C ASP A 471 -23.32 -8.44 13.21
N SER A 472 -23.10 -7.17 12.86
CA SER A 472 -23.94 -6.43 11.92
C SER A 472 -23.99 -7.07 10.53
N GLU A 473 -22.85 -7.52 10.01
CA GLU A 473 -22.79 -8.19 8.69
C GLU A 473 -23.37 -9.60 8.75
N THR A 474 -23.13 -10.35 9.84
CA THR A 474 -23.71 -11.68 10.06
C THR A 474 -25.25 -11.61 10.12
N ALA A 475 -25.80 -10.57 10.75
CA ALA A 475 -27.25 -10.37 10.84
C ALA A 475 -27.93 -10.15 9.49
N LYS A 476 -27.20 -9.77 8.44
CA LYS A 476 -27.74 -9.64 7.07
C LYS A 476 -28.06 -10.98 6.40
N GLY A 477 -27.63 -12.09 7.01
CA GLY A 477 -27.80 -13.43 6.48
C GLY A 477 -26.81 -13.76 5.37
N ALA A 478 -26.69 -15.06 5.05
CA ALA A 478 -25.64 -15.60 4.19
C ALA A 478 -25.60 -15.02 2.76
N GLN A 479 -26.70 -14.44 2.27
CA GLN A 479 -26.76 -13.84 0.94
C GLN A 479 -26.16 -12.43 0.89
N ASN A 480 -26.20 -11.68 2.01
CA ASN A 480 -25.87 -10.25 2.05
C ASN A 480 -24.73 -9.92 3.03
N ALA A 481 -24.29 -10.88 3.84
CA ALA A 481 -23.15 -10.69 4.73
C ALA A 481 -21.88 -10.37 3.92
N GLY A 482 -21.17 -9.31 4.31
CA GLY A 482 -19.94 -8.85 3.66
C GLY A 482 -20.14 -7.93 2.47
N SER A 483 -21.37 -7.71 2.01
CA SER A 483 -21.65 -6.83 0.87
C SER A 483 -21.55 -5.33 1.20
N GLY A 484 -21.38 -4.98 2.48
CA GLY A 484 -21.26 -3.60 2.97
C GLY A 484 -19.85 -3.30 3.47
N TRP A 485 -19.64 -3.40 4.78
CA TRP A 485 -18.41 -2.98 5.45
C TRP A 485 -17.17 -3.75 4.96
N PHE A 486 -17.29 -5.07 4.81
CA PHE A 486 -16.17 -5.94 4.42
C PHE A 486 -16.02 -6.12 2.91
N TYR A 487 -16.73 -5.33 2.09
CA TYR A 487 -16.73 -5.49 0.63
C TYR A 487 -15.32 -5.39 0.02
N TYR A 488 -14.46 -4.55 0.60
CA TYR A 488 -13.06 -4.36 0.21
C TYR A 488 -12.07 -4.81 1.28
N HIS A 489 -12.49 -5.69 2.20
CA HIS A 489 -11.60 -6.14 3.27
C HIS A 489 -10.48 -7.01 2.70
N GLN A 490 -9.31 -6.95 3.36
CA GLN A 490 -8.08 -7.57 2.88
C GLN A 490 -7.41 -8.33 4.02
N THR A 491 -6.66 -9.39 3.68
CA THR A 491 -6.03 -10.24 4.68
C THR A 491 -5.09 -9.45 5.56
N THR A 492 -4.29 -8.54 5.01
CA THR A 492 -3.34 -7.72 5.78
C THR A 492 -4.00 -6.75 6.76
N ASN A 493 -5.29 -6.47 6.60
CA ASN A 493 -6.05 -5.51 7.43
C ASN A 493 -6.81 -6.20 8.59
N ASN A 494 -6.49 -7.47 8.89
CA ASN A 494 -6.99 -8.16 10.08
C ASN A 494 -5.94 -8.08 11.22
N PRO A 495 -6.35 -8.22 12.48
CA PRO A 495 -5.39 -8.55 13.54
C PRO A 495 -4.64 -9.87 13.21
N PRO A 496 -3.39 -10.03 13.68
CA PRO A 496 -2.68 -11.31 13.66
C PRO A 496 -3.47 -12.38 14.43
N ARG A 497 -3.35 -13.66 14.02
CA ARG A 497 -3.87 -14.76 14.82
C ARG A 497 -3.03 -14.87 16.09
N LYS A 498 -3.68 -14.89 17.25
CA LYS A 498 -3.03 -15.29 18.50
C LYS A 498 -2.80 -16.79 18.40
N THR A 499 -1.55 -17.21 18.28
CA THR A 499 -1.14 -18.63 18.37
C THR A 499 -1.23 -19.12 19.79
#